data_AF-A0AAU9CYU1-F1
#
_entry.id   AF-A0AAU9CYU1-F1
#
_cell.length_a   1.000
_cell.length_b   1.000
_cell.length_c   1.000
_cell.angle_alpha   90.00
_cell.angle_beta   90.00
_cell.angle_gamma   90.00
#
_symmetry.space_group_name_H-M   'P 1'
#
loop_
_entity.id
_entity.type
_entity.pdbx_description
1 polymer ?
#
loop_
_entity_poly.entity_id
_entity_poly.type
_entity_poly.pdbx_seq_one_letter_code
_entity_poly.pdbx_strand_id
1 'polypeptide(L)'
;MGTLGEPLPGGQDILGFFGPLNGGATDPEADRRLAQLLSFPTLAAQAYRTGDWSAFEAQRAWLEAAYPQVFSAASVELVEGAAGGGPQAMLLEIPGSNPQLAPLVLMAHQDVVPCVPGTQDHWTYGPFAGTADGTWI
;
A
#
# COMPACT_ATOMS: atom_id res chain seq x y z
N MET A 1 9.12 -23.20 9.80
CA MET A 1 7.88 -23.83 9.32
C MET A 1 6.75 -23.03 9.97
N GLY A 2 6.34 -21.94 9.31
CA GLY A 2 5.34 -21.01 9.85
C GLY A 2 3.96 -21.66 9.79
N THR A 3 3.18 -21.53 10.86
CA THR A 3 1.80 -21.98 10.91
C THR A 3 0.99 -21.16 9.93
N LEU A 4 0.45 -21.81 8.89
CA LEU A 4 -0.53 -21.21 7.99
C LEU A 4 -1.70 -20.70 8.83
N GLY A 5 -2.05 -19.42 8.69
CA GLY A 5 -3.18 -18.82 9.40
C GLY A 5 -4.46 -19.60 9.12
N GLU A 6 -5.30 -19.75 10.14
CA GLU A 6 -6.62 -20.38 10.00
C GLU A 6 -7.48 -19.62 8.97
N PRO A 7 -8.33 -20.31 8.18
CA PRO A 7 -9.24 -19.66 7.26
C PRO A 7 -10.15 -18.67 8.03
N LEU A 8 -10.35 -17.48 7.47
CA LEU A 8 -11.16 -16.45 8.13
C LEU A 8 -12.60 -16.94 8.36
N PRO A 9 -13.19 -16.68 9.54
CA PRO A 9 -14.61 -16.91 9.77
C PRO A 9 -15.42 -15.77 9.14
N GLY A 10 -15.97 -16.01 7.95
CA GLY A 10 -16.95 -15.13 7.30
C GLY A 10 -16.79 -15.02 5.79
N GLY A 11 -17.76 -15.58 5.04
CA GLY A 11 -17.88 -15.47 3.59
C GLY A 11 -17.20 -16.61 2.81
N GLN A 12 -17.93 -17.27 1.92
CA GLN A 12 -17.39 -18.37 1.09
C GLN A 12 -16.42 -17.88 -0.02
N ASP A 13 -16.26 -16.57 -0.17
CA ASP A 13 -15.48 -15.94 -1.23
C ASP A 13 -14.82 -14.61 -0.79
N ILE A 14 -13.96 -14.09 -1.66
CA ILE A 14 -13.23 -12.83 -1.48
C ILE A 14 -14.16 -11.61 -1.40
N LEU A 15 -15.41 -11.70 -1.86
CA LEU A 15 -16.39 -10.61 -1.76
C LEU A 15 -16.97 -10.53 -0.36
N GLY A 16 -17.17 -11.67 0.31
CA GLY A 16 -17.49 -11.71 1.74
C GLY A 16 -16.37 -11.12 2.61
N PHE A 17 -15.12 -11.28 2.19
CA PHE A 17 -13.94 -10.72 2.87
C PHE A 17 -13.94 -9.18 2.89
N PHE A 18 -14.31 -8.54 1.77
CA PHE A 18 -14.36 -7.07 1.70
C PHE A 18 -15.67 -6.47 2.24
N GLY A 19 -16.59 -7.31 2.72
CA GLY A 19 -17.95 -6.88 3.04
C GLY A 19 -18.73 -6.43 1.80
N PRO A 20 -19.92 -5.82 1.95
CA PRO A 20 -20.55 -5.15 0.82
C PRO A 20 -19.59 -4.12 0.25
N LEU A 21 -19.22 -4.27 -1.03
CA LEU A 21 -18.48 -3.27 -1.80
C LEU A 21 -19.37 -2.03 -1.94
N ASN A 22 -19.48 -1.25 -0.87
CA ASN A 22 -20.30 -0.04 -0.81
C ASN A 22 -19.65 1.14 -1.55
N GLY A 23 -18.44 0.96 -2.09
CA GLY A 23 -17.77 1.93 -2.94
C GLY A 23 -17.93 1.56 -4.41
N GLY A 24 -18.80 2.28 -5.12
CA GLY A 24 -18.62 2.44 -6.57
C GLY A 24 -17.36 3.25 -6.87
N ALA A 25 -17.16 3.68 -8.12
CA ALA A 25 -16.05 4.55 -8.54
C ALA A 25 -15.99 5.94 -7.84
N THR A 26 -16.84 6.18 -6.84
CA THR A 26 -16.96 7.38 -6.03
C THR A 26 -17.07 6.97 -4.56
N ASP A 27 -15.94 6.65 -3.93
CA ASP A 27 -15.83 6.40 -2.48
C ASP A 27 -14.94 7.50 -1.87
N PRO A 28 -15.52 8.51 -1.19
CA PRO A 28 -14.74 9.59 -0.59
C PRO A 28 -13.68 9.11 0.41
N GLU A 29 -13.87 7.93 1.01
CA GLU A 29 -12.89 7.35 1.92
C GLU A 29 -11.75 6.66 1.16
N ALA A 30 -12.01 6.08 -0.01
CA ALA A 30 -10.95 5.65 -0.93
C ALA A 30 -10.14 6.86 -1.41
N ASP A 31 -10.79 7.96 -1.77
CA ASP A 31 -10.14 9.19 -2.21
C ASP A 31 -9.23 9.75 -1.12
N ARG A 32 -9.74 9.84 0.12
CA ARG A 32 -8.97 10.30 1.29
C ARG A 32 -7.77 9.39 1.57
N ARG A 33 -7.93 8.07 1.43
CA ARG A 33 -6.83 7.11 1.59
C ARG A 33 -5.78 7.29 0.51
N LEU A 34 -6.17 7.42 -0.76
CA LEU A 34 -5.24 7.66 -1.85
C LEU A 34 -4.49 8.98 -1.66
N ALA A 35 -5.20 10.05 -1.33
CA ALA A 35 -4.61 11.36 -1.06
C ALA A 35 -3.54 11.28 0.04
N GLN A 36 -3.83 10.60 1.16
CA GLN A 36 -2.88 10.37 2.24
C GLN A 36 -1.69 9.48 1.82
N LEU A 37 -1.91 8.47 0.96
CA LEU A 37 -0.84 7.63 0.43
C LEU A 37 0.16 8.44 -0.42
N LEU A 38 -0.35 9.41 -1.20
CA LEU A 38 0.47 10.28 -2.06
C LEU A 38 1.30 11.31 -1.27
N SER A 39 1.02 11.52 0.02
CA SER A 39 1.80 12.46 0.83
C SER A 39 3.14 11.89 1.32
N PHE A 40 3.40 10.59 1.13
CA PHE A 40 4.67 9.95 1.51
C PHE A 40 5.68 10.08 0.36
N PRO A 41 6.83 10.76 0.57
CA PRO A 41 7.84 10.92 -0.47
C PRO A 41 8.73 9.67 -0.57
N THR A 42 8.18 8.57 -1.07
CA THR A 42 8.85 7.27 -1.24
C THR A 42 9.86 7.29 -2.40
N LEU A 43 10.90 8.12 -2.27
CA LEU A 43 11.92 8.33 -3.30
C LEU A 43 13.01 7.25 -3.22
N ALA A 44 12.82 6.13 -3.93
CA ALA A 44 13.74 4.99 -3.89
C ALA A 44 15.19 5.37 -4.23
N ALA A 45 15.40 6.19 -5.26
CA ALA A 45 16.75 6.61 -5.66
C ALA A 45 17.49 7.38 -4.54
N GLN A 46 16.77 8.13 -3.70
CA GLN A 46 17.35 8.79 -2.53
C GLN A 46 17.63 7.77 -1.42
N ALA A 47 16.64 6.92 -1.09
CA ALA A 47 16.78 5.89 -0.07
C ALA A 47 17.98 4.97 -0.32
N TYR A 48 18.19 4.52 -1.57
CA TYR A 48 19.36 3.72 -1.95
C TYR A 48 20.69 4.46 -1.76
N ARG A 49 20.72 5.78 -1.95
CA ARG A 49 21.94 6.58 -1.77
C ARG A 49 22.24 6.89 -0.31
N THR A 50 21.21 7.13 0.50
CA THR A 50 21.36 7.62 1.87
C THR A 50 21.21 6.52 2.93
N GLY A 51 20.63 5.37 2.57
CA GLY A 51 20.21 4.35 3.51
C GLY A 51 18.98 4.74 4.34
N ASP A 52 18.36 5.89 4.05
CA ASP A 52 17.18 6.38 4.77
C ASP A 52 15.90 5.86 4.11
N TRP A 53 15.28 4.87 4.76
CA TRP A 53 14.04 4.24 4.32
C TRP A 53 12.81 4.71 5.13
N SER A 54 12.95 5.78 5.93
CA SER A 54 11.91 6.24 6.87
C SER A 54 10.57 6.59 6.19
N ALA A 55 10.61 7.18 4.98
CA ALA A 55 9.39 7.46 4.22
C ALA A 55 8.63 6.19 3.82
N PHE A 56 9.35 5.11 3.48
CA PHE A 56 8.75 3.82 3.18
C PHE A 56 8.23 3.15 4.45
N GLU A 57 8.96 3.23 5.57
CA GLU A 57 8.49 2.75 6.87
C GLU A 57 7.18 3.42 7.30
N ALA A 58 7.11 4.75 7.19
CA ALA A 58 5.91 5.52 7.51
C ALA A 58 4.73 5.14 6.59
N GLN A 59 4.98 4.99 5.28
CA GLN A 59 3.95 4.57 4.34
C GLN A 59 3.42 3.16 4.66
N ARG A 60 4.30 2.21 5.01
CA ARG A 60 3.89 0.85 5.41
C ARG A 60 3.05 0.84 6.67
N ALA A 61 3.47 1.57 7.71
CA ALA A 61 2.69 1.70 8.94
C ALA A 61 1.31 2.31 8.67
N TRP A 62 1.25 3.29 7.76
CA TRP A 62 -0.02 3.87 7.33
C TRP A 62 -0.91 2.86 6.58
N LEU A 63 -0.35 2.05 5.67
CA LEU A 63 -1.10 1.01 4.95
C LEU A 63 -1.71 -0.01 5.91
N GLU A 64 -0.94 -0.45 6.91
CA GLU A 64 -1.43 -1.39 7.94
C GLU A 64 -2.61 -0.79 8.72
N ALA A 65 -2.51 0.47 9.13
CA ALA A 65 -3.57 1.17 9.83
C ALA A 65 -4.79 1.48 8.95
N ALA A 66 -4.59 1.76 7.66
CA ALA A 66 -5.66 2.13 6.72
C ALA A 66 -6.45 0.93 6.19
N TYR A 67 -5.85 -0.27 6.18
CA TYR A 67 -6.46 -1.50 5.68
C TYR A 67 -6.41 -2.64 6.72
N PRO A 68 -6.96 -2.45 7.93
CA PRO A 68 -6.79 -3.40 9.04
C PRO A 68 -7.35 -4.79 8.72
N GLN A 69 -8.42 -4.89 7.92
CA GLN A 69 -8.98 -6.19 7.52
C GLN A 69 -8.01 -6.96 6.61
N VAL A 70 -7.38 -6.28 5.64
CA VAL A 70 -6.37 -6.86 4.75
C VAL A 70 -5.18 -7.38 5.54
N PHE A 71 -4.62 -6.54 6.41
CA PHE A 71 -3.45 -6.89 7.19
C PHE A 71 -3.74 -7.94 8.27
N SER A 72 -4.96 -7.99 8.83
CA SER A 72 -5.37 -9.04 9.76
C SER A 72 -5.56 -10.42 9.11
N ALA A 73 -5.85 -10.43 7.81
CA ALA A 73 -6.09 -11.64 7.04
C ALA A 73 -4.84 -12.21 6.37
N ALA A 74 -3.83 -11.35 6.17
CA ALA A 74 -2.62 -11.71 5.48
C ALA A 74 -1.56 -12.24 6.46
N SER A 75 -0.78 -13.21 6.02
CA SER A 75 0.60 -13.33 6.50
C SER A 75 1.42 -12.25 5.81
N VAL A 76 2.11 -11.42 6.58
CA VAL A 76 2.90 -10.30 6.07
C VAL A 76 4.39 -10.62 6.21
N GLU A 77 5.10 -10.62 5.08
CA GLU A 77 6.55 -10.72 5.03
C GLU A 77 7.15 -9.42 4.52
N LEU A 78 8.09 -8.87 5.28
CA LEU A 78 8.91 -7.74 4.87
C LEU A 78 10.20 -8.27 4.25
N VAL A 79 10.40 -7.97 2.97
CA VAL A 79 11.53 -8.51 2.19
C VAL A 79 12.68 -7.52 2.20
N GLU A 80 13.80 -7.93 2.76
CA GLU A 80 15.06 -7.20 2.66
C GLU A 80 15.67 -7.35 1.26
N GLY A 81 16.20 -6.25 0.76
CA GLY A 81 16.81 -6.09 -0.54
C GLY A 81 18.31 -5.89 -0.39
N ALA A 82 19.01 -6.09 -1.51
CA ALA A 82 20.47 -6.19 -1.54
C ALA A 82 21.21 -4.92 -1.06
N ALA A 83 20.54 -3.78 -0.92
CA ALA A 83 21.13 -2.50 -0.55
C ALA A 83 21.21 -2.27 0.97
N GLY A 84 20.62 -3.13 1.79
CA GLY A 84 20.49 -2.91 3.24
C GLY A 84 19.60 -1.71 3.58
N GLY A 85 19.54 -1.34 4.87
CA GLY A 85 18.80 -0.18 5.35
C GLY A 85 17.31 -0.42 5.68
N GLY A 86 16.86 -1.68 5.67
CA GLY A 86 15.47 -2.06 5.96
C GLY A 86 14.79 -2.72 4.77
N PRO A 87 13.50 -3.06 4.87
CA PRO A 87 12.78 -3.79 3.83
C PRO A 87 12.34 -2.89 2.68
N GLN A 88 12.47 -3.41 1.46
CA GLN A 88 12.18 -2.74 0.19
C GLN A 88 10.93 -3.27 -0.50
N ALA A 89 10.39 -4.39 -0.03
CA ALA A 89 9.11 -4.91 -0.51
C ALA A 89 8.29 -5.49 0.65
N MET A 90 6.98 -5.57 0.42
CA MET A 90 6.04 -6.29 1.26
C MET A 90 5.41 -7.41 0.44
N LEU A 91 5.38 -8.61 1.01
CA LEU A 91 4.59 -9.72 0.50
C LEU A 91 3.44 -9.98 1.47
N LEU A 92 2.22 -9.79 0.99
CA LEU A 92 1.01 -10.10 1.75
C LEU A 92 0.39 -11.34 1.13
N GLU A 93 0.37 -12.43 1.88
CA GLU A 93 -0.27 -13.68 1.49
C GLU A 93 -1.60 -13.84 2.20
N ILE A 94 -2.70 -13.81 1.44
CA ILE A 94 -4.05 -14.07 1.95
C ILE A 94 -4.48 -15.44 1.45
N PRO A 95 -4.71 -16.42 2.34
CA PRO A 95 -5.19 -17.74 1.93
C PRO A 95 -6.57 -17.64 1.26
N GLY A 96 -6.69 -18.20 0.06
CA GLY A 96 -7.98 -18.32 -0.62
C GLY A 96 -8.89 -19.34 0.09
N SER A 97 -10.21 -19.18 -0.06
CA SER A 97 -11.19 -20.12 0.52
C SER A 97 -11.14 -21.52 -0.12
N ASN A 98 -10.61 -21.63 -1.36
CA ASN A 98 -10.40 -22.91 -2.05
C ASN A 98 -8.91 -23.12 -2.37
N PRO A 99 -8.19 -23.97 -1.62
CA PRO A 99 -6.76 -24.19 -1.81
C PRO A 99 -6.40 -25.00 -3.06
N GLN A 100 -7.40 -25.53 -3.79
CA GLN A 100 -7.18 -26.25 -5.05
C GLN A 100 -7.06 -25.33 -6.27
N LEU A 101 -7.39 -24.05 -6.13
CA LEU A 101 -7.24 -23.07 -7.20
C LEU A 101 -5.78 -22.60 -7.29
N ALA A 102 -5.36 -22.23 -8.50
CA ALA A 102 -4.05 -21.61 -8.69
C ALA A 102 -4.00 -20.24 -7.99
N PRO A 103 -2.85 -19.87 -7.38
CA PRO A 103 -2.69 -18.57 -6.75
C PRO A 103 -2.71 -17.45 -7.80
N LEU A 104 -3.17 -16.27 -7.39
CA LEU A 104 -3.07 -15.03 -8.14
C LEU A 104 -2.04 -14.11 -7.46
N VAL A 105 -1.18 -13.47 -8.25
CA VAL A 105 -0.25 -12.45 -7.75
C VAL A 105 -0.70 -11.09 -8.25
N LEU A 106 -0.95 -10.18 -7.32
CA LEU A 106 -1.11 -8.75 -7.60
C LEU A 106 0.19 -8.04 -7.22
N MET A 107 0.66 -7.17 -8.09
CA MET A 107 1.94 -6.49 -7.91
C MET A 107 1.81 -5.02 -8.31
N ALA A 108 2.34 -4.16 -7.45
CA ALA A 108 2.48 -2.73 -7.67
C ALA A 108 3.81 -2.28 -7.06
N HIS A 109 4.25 -1.08 -7.40
CA HIS A 109 5.42 -0.46 -6.79
C HIS A 109 4.99 0.70 -5.90
N GLN A 110 5.76 0.96 -4.84
CA GLN A 110 5.48 1.99 -3.85
C GLN A 110 6.28 3.27 -4.06
N ASP A 111 7.38 3.19 -4.82
CA ASP A 111 8.28 4.30 -5.05
C ASP A 111 7.74 5.25 -6.11
N VAL A 112 8.12 6.52 -5.95
CA VAL A 112 7.69 7.61 -6.83
C VAL A 112 8.89 8.37 -7.37
N VAL A 113 8.64 9.10 -8.46
CA VAL A 113 9.64 9.99 -9.05
C VAL A 113 9.74 11.30 -8.26
N PRO A 114 10.94 11.88 -8.11
CA PRO A 114 11.09 13.18 -7.45
C PRO A 114 10.45 14.29 -8.29
N CYS A 115 9.94 15.33 -7.60
CA CYS A 115 9.57 16.57 -8.27
C CYS A 115 10.80 17.20 -8.93
N VAL A 116 10.63 17.70 -10.16
CA VAL A 116 11.72 18.31 -10.92
C VAL A 116 12.13 19.62 -10.23
N PRO A 117 13.43 19.80 -9.87
CA PRO A 117 13.89 21.02 -9.22
C PRO A 117 13.57 22.27 -10.05
N GLY A 118 13.03 23.30 -9.38
CA GLY A 118 12.66 24.57 -10.02
C GLY A 118 11.27 24.57 -10.65
N THR A 119 10.49 23.50 -10.52
CA THR A 119 9.13 23.42 -11.06
C THR A 119 8.05 23.52 -9.99
N GLN A 120 8.40 23.73 -8.72
CA GLN A 120 7.46 23.71 -7.59
C GLN A 120 6.30 24.69 -7.77
N ASP A 121 6.56 25.88 -8.32
CA ASP A 121 5.56 26.91 -8.54
C ASP A 121 4.59 26.59 -9.71
N HIS A 122 4.87 25.55 -10.50
CA HIS A 122 3.97 25.08 -11.56
C HIS A 122 2.86 24.17 -11.03
N TRP A 123 2.98 23.72 -9.78
CA TRP A 123 2.00 22.81 -9.19
C TRP A 123 0.89 23.60 -8.49
N THR A 124 -0.36 23.29 -8.79
CA THR A 124 -1.52 23.84 -8.05
C THR A 124 -1.48 23.44 -6.57
N TYR A 125 -1.07 22.20 -6.30
CA TYR A 125 -0.80 21.66 -4.96
C TYR A 125 0.59 21.04 -4.95
N GLY A 126 1.34 21.20 -3.86
CA GLY A 126 2.71 20.66 -3.78
C GLY A 126 2.77 19.15 -4.11
N PRO A 127 3.91 18.65 -4.63
CA PRO A 127 4.02 17.30 -5.21
C PRO A 127 3.71 16.15 -4.23
N PHE A 128 3.83 16.39 -2.92
CA PHE A 128 3.48 15.44 -1.86
C PHE A 128 2.43 16.01 -0.90
N ALA A 129 1.61 16.95 -1.38
CA ALA A 129 0.56 17.57 -0.56
C ALA A 129 -0.61 16.62 -0.28
N GLY A 130 -0.78 15.56 -1.09
CA GLY A 130 -1.84 14.56 -0.88
C GLY A 130 -3.22 15.20 -0.82
N THR A 131 -3.56 16.06 -1.79
CA THR A 131 -4.77 16.89 -1.75
C THR A 131 -5.85 16.31 -2.65
N ALA A 132 -7.01 15.98 -2.08
CA ALA A 132 -8.23 15.74 -2.84
C ALA A 132 -9.08 17.02 -2.84
N ASP A 133 -9.30 17.64 -4.00
CA ASP A 133 -9.99 18.94 -4.12
C ASP A 133 -11.51 18.82 -4.39
N GLY A 134 -12.02 17.59 -4.39
CA GLY A 134 -13.42 17.26 -4.70
C GLY A 134 -13.67 17.02 -6.19
N THR A 135 -12.68 17.23 -7.05
CA THR A 135 -12.71 16.88 -8.48
C THR A 135 -11.56 15.93 -8.85
N TRP A 136 -10.37 16.20 -8.31
CA TRP A 136 -9.14 15.43 -8.53
C TRP A 136 -8.46 15.09 -7.20
N ILE A 137 -7.58 14.10 -7.27
CA ILE A 137 -6.61 13.73 -6.23
C ILE A 137 -5.22 13.91 -6.82
#